data_AF-A0A5J4SXB9-F1
#
_entry.id   AF-A0A5J4SXB9-F1
#
_cell.length_a   1.000
_cell.length_b   1.000
_cell.length_c   1.000
_cell.angle_alpha   90.00
_cell.angle_beta   90.00
_cell.angle_gamma   90.00
#
_symmetry.space_group_name_H-M   'P 1'
#
loop_
_entity.id
_entity.type
_entity.pdbx_description
1 polymer ?
#
loop_
_entity_poly.entity_id
_entity_poly.type
_entity_poly.pdbx_seq_one_letter_code
_entity_poly.pdbx_strand_id
1 'polypeptide(L)'
;MEAVAKALHPDSKEKRYKSESIISISREYLVQVLELPFDSKSRKMTDLLKTFDGLDITKYANIVSQKLKINQDIYYYDNEHKNYYRGLKVMYQQDDQNEKQEVIKTIDILVVESIWETEGLSSAKGKKISHAFTIANKQALTGLKFCPHCNSKAFDPKDKNYSRDYEKHTIKCENNEGKIVKKVKLDYIQKPFVTHIMQNKTYQYLLANGRQHEFKPTQYFITYDLET
;
A
#
# COMPACT_ATOMS: atom_id res chain seq x y z
N MET A 1 -15.11 -6.13 6.33
CA MET A 1 -15.92 -4.94 5.97
C MET A 1 -16.26 -4.06 7.16
N GLU A 2 -16.50 -4.59 8.36
CA GLU A 2 -16.82 -3.77 9.53
C GLU A 2 -15.75 -2.71 9.86
N ALA A 3 -14.46 -3.08 9.81
CA ALA A 3 -13.37 -2.12 9.97
C ALA A 3 -13.45 -0.98 8.95
N VAL A 4 -13.69 -1.29 7.67
CA VAL A 4 -13.85 -0.27 6.63
C VAL A 4 -15.04 0.65 6.94
N ALA A 5 -16.18 0.09 7.36
CA ALA A 5 -17.35 0.85 7.76
C ALA A 5 -17.06 1.80 8.93
N LYS A 6 -16.43 1.31 9.99
CA LYS A 6 -16.09 2.10 11.16
C LYS A 6 -15.04 3.19 10.85
N ALA A 7 -14.13 2.94 9.91
CA ALA A 7 -13.14 3.94 9.50
C ALA A 7 -13.75 5.06 8.66
N LEU A 8 -14.77 4.78 7.85
CA LEU A 8 -15.47 5.78 7.06
C LEU A 8 -16.54 6.55 7.84
N HIS A 9 -17.01 5.95 8.94
CA HIS A 9 -18.01 6.51 9.84
C HIS A 9 -17.46 6.59 11.27
N PRO A 10 -16.37 7.36 11.51
CA PRO A 10 -15.79 7.49 12.83
C PRO A 10 -16.74 8.28 13.75
N ASP A 11 -16.68 7.96 15.05
CA ASP A 11 -17.40 8.71 16.06
C ASP A 11 -16.83 10.13 16.17
N SER A 12 -17.72 11.12 16.23
CA SER A 12 -17.41 12.50 16.52
C SER A 12 -18.14 12.97 17.78
N LYS A 13 -17.84 14.19 18.24
CA LYS A 13 -18.59 14.82 19.35
C LYS A 13 -20.08 14.98 19.00
N GLU A 14 -20.39 15.15 17.71
CA GLU A 14 -21.73 15.44 17.19
C GLU A 14 -22.49 14.17 16.79
N LYS A 15 -21.78 13.11 16.37
CA LYS A 15 -22.39 11.88 15.88
C LYS A 15 -21.63 10.67 16.37
N ARG A 16 -22.31 9.80 17.12
CA ARG A 16 -21.81 8.47 17.50
C ARG A 16 -22.61 7.40 16.81
N TYR A 17 -21.93 6.42 16.23
CA TYR A 17 -22.56 5.29 15.58
C TYR A 17 -22.70 4.13 16.57
N LYS A 18 -23.92 3.63 16.71
CA LYS A 18 -24.15 2.38 17.44
C LYS A 18 -23.52 1.23 16.65
N SER A 19 -23.06 0.19 17.35
CA SER A 19 -22.45 -1.00 16.72
C SER A 19 -23.38 -1.61 15.67
N GLU A 20 -24.68 -1.69 15.94
CA GLU A 20 -25.69 -2.19 14.98
C GLU A 20 -25.75 -1.37 13.69
N SER A 21 -25.57 -0.05 13.77
CA SER A 21 -25.53 0.83 12.60
C SER A 21 -24.29 0.56 11.75
N ILE A 22 -23.13 0.39 12.39
CA ILE A 22 -21.89 0.01 11.70
C ILE A 22 -22.03 -1.36 11.04
N ILE A 23 -22.64 -2.34 11.73
CA ILE A 23 -22.91 -3.66 11.16
C ILE A 23 -23.82 -3.54 9.93
N SER A 24 -24.89 -2.75 9.99
CA SER A 24 -25.78 -2.52 8.84
C SER A 24 -25.02 -1.92 7.65
N ILE A 25 -24.23 -0.87 7.86
CA ILE A 25 -23.41 -0.23 6.81
C ILE A 25 -22.39 -1.23 6.26
N SER A 26 -21.78 -2.05 7.11
CA SER A 26 -20.80 -3.06 6.67
C SER A 26 -21.41 -4.10 5.74
N ARG A 27 -22.69 -4.47 5.93
CA ARG A 27 -23.42 -5.37 5.04
C ARG A 27 -23.72 -4.71 3.69
N GLU A 28 -24.05 -3.42 3.69
CA GLU A 28 -24.23 -2.64 2.45
C GLU A 28 -22.94 -2.60 1.63
N TYR A 29 -21.81 -2.31 2.27
CA TYR A 29 -20.52 -2.37 1.59
C TYR A 29 -20.16 -3.77 1.11
N LEU A 30 -20.53 -4.82 1.84
CA LEU A 30 -20.32 -6.20 1.40
C LEU A 30 -21.10 -6.51 0.11
N VAL A 31 -22.36 -6.07 0.01
CA VAL A 31 -23.17 -6.18 -1.22
C VAL A 31 -22.49 -5.46 -2.39
N GLN A 32 -22.01 -4.23 -2.17
CA GLN A 32 -21.36 -3.44 -3.22
C GLN A 32 -20.04 -4.06 -3.69
N VAL A 33 -19.22 -4.55 -2.76
CA VAL A 33 -17.90 -5.12 -3.07
C VAL A 33 -18.00 -6.49 -3.73
N LEU A 34 -18.97 -7.31 -3.33
CA LEU A 34 -19.19 -8.66 -3.89
C LEU A 34 -20.21 -8.69 -5.03
N GLU A 35 -20.79 -7.55 -5.39
CA GLU A 35 -21.85 -7.42 -6.42
C GLU A 35 -23.00 -8.42 -6.22
N LEU A 36 -23.45 -8.55 -4.96
CA LEU A 36 -24.48 -9.54 -4.62
C LEU A 36 -25.83 -9.15 -5.25
N PRO A 37 -26.59 -10.10 -5.81
CA PRO A 37 -27.87 -9.83 -6.48
C PRO A 37 -29.03 -9.64 -5.49
N PHE A 38 -28.74 -9.28 -4.24
CA PHE A 38 -29.73 -9.12 -3.17
C PHE A 38 -29.31 -8.07 -2.16
N ASP A 39 -30.30 -7.51 -1.46
CA ASP A 39 -30.08 -6.43 -0.51
C ASP A 39 -29.41 -6.88 0.80
N SER A 40 -28.74 -5.92 1.45
CA SER A 40 -28.04 -6.09 2.73
C SER A 40 -28.96 -6.50 3.90
N LYS A 41 -30.27 -6.22 3.78
CA LYS A 41 -31.30 -6.53 4.78
C LYS A 41 -32.05 -7.85 4.48
N SER A 42 -31.75 -8.51 3.36
CA SER A 42 -32.46 -9.71 2.94
C SER A 42 -32.13 -10.92 3.82
N ARG A 43 -33.04 -11.91 3.88
CA ARG A 43 -32.79 -13.20 4.55
C ARG A 43 -31.59 -13.94 3.92
N LYS A 44 -31.41 -13.80 2.60
CA LYS A 44 -30.25 -14.33 1.86
C LYS A 44 -28.92 -13.81 2.40
N MET A 45 -28.84 -12.53 2.79
CA MET A 45 -27.64 -11.98 3.43
C MET A 45 -27.36 -12.67 4.76
N THR A 46 -28.37 -12.87 5.60
CA THR A 46 -28.20 -13.57 6.88
C THR A 46 -27.74 -15.01 6.68
N ASP A 47 -28.26 -15.70 5.66
CA ASP A 47 -27.86 -17.08 5.35
C ASP A 47 -26.44 -17.15 4.78
N LEU A 48 -26.04 -16.20 3.91
CA LEU A 48 -24.67 -16.05 3.44
C LEU A 48 -23.70 -15.89 4.61
N LEU A 49 -23.99 -14.98 5.56
CA LEU A 49 -23.11 -14.67 6.69
C LEU A 49 -22.86 -15.87 7.63
N LYS A 50 -23.76 -16.87 7.66
CA LYS A 50 -23.55 -18.10 8.45
C LYS A 50 -22.46 -18.99 7.88
N THR A 51 -22.27 -18.96 6.56
CA THR A 51 -21.29 -19.79 5.84
C THR A 51 -20.13 -18.95 5.26
N PHE A 52 -20.06 -17.67 5.61
CA PHE A 52 -19.10 -16.74 5.02
C PHE A 52 -17.74 -16.85 5.72
N ASP A 53 -16.74 -17.37 4.99
CA ASP A 53 -15.38 -17.55 5.50
C ASP A 53 -14.57 -16.24 5.59
N GLY A 54 -15.12 -15.12 5.13
CA GLY A 54 -14.48 -13.81 5.15
C GLY A 54 -13.97 -13.36 3.78
N LEU A 55 -13.15 -12.31 3.79
CA LEU A 55 -12.53 -11.74 2.60
C LEU A 55 -11.01 -11.88 2.68
N ASP A 56 -10.40 -12.39 1.61
CA ASP A 56 -8.96 -12.36 1.44
C ASP A 56 -8.49 -10.92 1.20
N ILE A 57 -7.72 -10.37 2.14
CA ILE A 57 -7.20 -9.00 2.08
C ILE A 57 -6.39 -8.76 0.81
N THR A 58 -5.57 -9.72 0.39
CA THR A 58 -4.69 -9.55 -0.79
C THR A 58 -5.49 -9.42 -2.08
N LYS A 59 -6.62 -10.12 -2.17
CA LYS A 59 -7.52 -10.09 -3.32
C LYS A 59 -8.48 -8.89 -3.28
N TYR A 60 -9.08 -8.63 -2.12
CA TYR A 60 -10.18 -7.69 -2.00
C TYR A 60 -9.76 -6.26 -1.66
N ALA A 61 -8.54 -6.00 -1.17
CA ALA A 61 -8.12 -4.63 -0.84
C ALA A 61 -8.24 -3.69 -2.05
N ASN A 62 -7.81 -4.12 -3.24
CA ASN A 62 -7.97 -3.35 -4.47
C ASN A 62 -9.44 -3.14 -4.82
N ILE A 63 -10.26 -4.20 -4.80
CA ILE A 63 -11.69 -4.13 -5.15
C ILE A 63 -12.42 -3.16 -4.21
N VAL A 64 -12.16 -3.25 -2.90
CA VAL A 64 -12.73 -2.35 -1.88
C VAL A 64 -12.32 -0.90 -2.15
N SER A 65 -11.05 -0.66 -2.46
CA SER A 65 -10.53 0.69 -2.76
C SER A 65 -11.23 1.31 -3.97
N GLN A 66 -11.41 0.53 -5.03
CA GLN A 66 -12.08 0.99 -6.26
C GLN A 66 -13.58 1.19 -6.08
N LYS A 67 -14.28 0.20 -5.50
CA LYS A 67 -15.74 0.25 -5.33
C LYS A 67 -16.20 1.32 -4.35
N LEU A 68 -15.45 1.54 -3.27
CA LEU A 68 -15.80 2.53 -2.25
C LEU A 68 -15.13 3.89 -2.45
N LYS A 69 -14.29 4.05 -3.49
CA LYS A 69 -13.50 5.27 -3.76
C LYS A 69 -12.69 5.75 -2.55
N ILE A 70 -11.88 4.85 -1.98
CA ILE A 70 -11.06 5.12 -0.78
C ILE A 70 -9.62 4.63 -0.96
N ASN A 71 -8.68 5.28 -0.27
CA ASN A 71 -7.33 4.75 -0.09
C ASN A 71 -7.25 3.94 1.20
N GLN A 72 -6.41 2.90 1.23
CA GLN A 72 -6.22 2.02 2.38
C GLN A 72 -4.73 1.90 2.70
N ASP A 73 -4.35 2.26 3.92
CA ASP A 73 -3.07 1.90 4.53
C ASP A 73 -3.32 0.70 5.47
N ILE A 74 -2.78 -0.47 5.13
CA ILE A 74 -2.98 -1.72 5.88
C ILE A 74 -1.70 -2.03 6.67
N TYR A 75 -1.89 -2.16 7.98
CA TYR A 75 -0.86 -2.45 8.96
C TYR A 75 -0.98 -3.88 9.46
N TYR A 76 0.16 -4.46 9.81
CA TYR A 76 0.27 -5.79 10.39
C TYR A 76 1.05 -5.71 11.70
N TYR A 77 0.83 -6.70 12.55
CA TYR A 77 1.63 -6.91 13.74
C TYR A 77 2.65 -8.01 13.50
N ASP A 78 3.92 -7.71 13.72
CA ASP A 78 4.98 -8.70 13.74
C ASP A 78 5.08 -9.31 15.15
N ASN A 79 4.77 -10.60 15.27
CA ASN A 79 4.89 -11.32 16.53
C ASN A 79 6.36 -11.51 16.98
N GLU A 80 7.30 -11.60 16.04
CA GLU A 80 8.72 -11.83 16.33
C GLU A 80 9.36 -10.55 16.88
N HIS A 81 9.17 -9.44 16.17
CA HIS A 81 9.78 -8.15 16.51
C HIS A 81 8.90 -7.30 17.44
N LYS A 82 7.69 -7.76 17.77
CA LYS A 82 6.70 -7.08 18.62
C LYS A 82 6.43 -5.64 18.19
N ASN A 83 6.29 -5.42 16.88
CA ASN A 83 6.09 -4.10 16.32
C ASN A 83 4.96 -4.08 15.27
N TYR A 84 4.43 -2.90 15.02
CA TYR A 84 3.45 -2.67 13.97
C TYR A 84 4.12 -2.04 12.78
N TYR A 85 3.84 -2.54 11.58
CA TYR A 85 4.39 -2.01 10.34
C TYR A 85 3.31 -1.91 9.26
N ARG A 86 3.51 -0.98 8.31
CA ARG A 86 2.62 -0.86 7.15
C ARG A 86 3.05 -1.89 6.10
N GLY A 87 2.22 -2.90 5.86
CA GLY A 87 2.52 -3.98 4.91
C GLY A 87 1.98 -3.70 3.51
N LEU A 88 0.81 -3.06 3.39
CA LEU A 88 0.19 -2.79 2.09
C LEU A 88 -0.38 -1.37 2.04
N LYS A 89 -0.21 -0.70 0.89
CA LYS A 89 -0.83 0.58 0.59
C LYS A 89 -1.58 0.46 -0.73
N VAL A 90 -2.89 0.65 -0.68
CA VAL A 90 -3.77 0.59 -1.84
C VAL A 90 -4.39 1.97 -2.06
N MET A 91 -4.25 2.48 -3.28
CA MET A 91 -4.79 3.78 -3.66
C MET A 91 -5.93 3.58 -4.66
N TYR A 92 -6.97 4.38 -4.51
CA TYR A 92 -7.98 4.52 -5.55
C TYR A 92 -7.32 5.06 -6.82
N GLN A 93 -7.67 4.49 -7.97
CA GLN A 93 -7.16 4.90 -9.26
C GLN A 93 -8.33 5.57 -9.99
N GLN A 94 -8.22 6.87 -10.27
CA GLN A 94 -9.18 7.55 -11.14
C GLN A 94 -8.83 7.22 -12.59
N ASP A 95 -9.81 6.69 -13.31
CA ASP A 95 -9.68 6.40 -14.74
C ASP A 95 -9.86 7.67 -15.61
N ASP A 96 -10.56 8.71 -15.10
CA ASP A 96 -10.88 9.92 -15.85
C ASP A 96 -10.20 11.20 -15.31
N GLN A 97 -9.54 11.94 -16.22
CA GLN A 97 -8.83 13.20 -15.93
C GLN A 97 -9.75 14.42 -15.71
N ASN A 98 -11.07 14.27 -15.88
CA ASN A 98 -12.03 15.38 -15.94
C ASN A 98 -12.97 15.49 -14.72
N GLU A 99 -12.88 14.60 -13.73
CA GLU A 99 -13.63 14.77 -12.49
C GLU A 99 -12.92 15.76 -11.55
N LYS A 100 -13.68 16.69 -10.97
CA LYS A 100 -13.20 17.58 -9.91
C LYS A 100 -12.49 16.74 -8.85
N GLN A 101 -11.32 17.20 -8.39
CA GLN A 101 -10.50 16.53 -7.39
C GLN A 101 -11.27 16.38 -6.07
N GLU A 102 -12.09 15.35 -5.96
CA GLU A 102 -12.69 14.97 -4.68
C GLU A 102 -11.58 14.50 -3.75
N VAL A 103 -11.63 14.95 -2.49
CA VAL A 103 -10.67 14.53 -1.48
C VAL A 103 -10.94 13.06 -1.17
N ILE A 104 -10.18 12.17 -1.81
CA ILE A 104 -10.25 10.72 -1.57
C ILE A 104 -9.83 10.44 -0.13
N LYS A 105 -10.76 9.87 0.65
CA LYS A 105 -10.49 9.51 2.05
C LYS A 105 -9.49 8.37 2.11
N THR A 106 -8.53 8.50 3.02
CA THR A 106 -7.57 7.43 3.34
C THR A 106 -7.93 6.84 4.69
N ILE A 107 -8.07 5.51 4.76
CA ILE A 107 -8.36 4.78 5.99
C ILE A 107 -7.16 3.92 6.40
N ASP A 108 -6.94 3.83 7.71
CA ASP A 108 -5.88 3.03 8.31
C ASP A 108 -6.52 1.76 8.94
N ILE A 109 -6.10 0.58 8.50
CA ILE A 109 -6.61 -0.73 8.96
C ILE A 109 -5.47 -1.54 9.57
N LEU A 110 -5.68 -2.15 10.73
CA LEU A 110 -4.77 -3.11 11.34
C LEU A 110 -5.30 -4.52 11.12
N VAL A 111 -4.44 -5.42 10.64
CA VAL A 111 -4.72 -6.84 10.48
C VAL A 111 -3.90 -7.62 11.50
N VAL A 112 -4.57 -8.46 12.29
CA VAL A 112 -3.96 -9.30 13.32
C VAL A 112 -4.33 -10.75 13.06
N GLU A 113 -3.34 -11.62 12.95
CA GLU A 113 -3.56 -13.07 12.84
C GLU A 113 -3.72 -13.69 14.23
N SER A 114 -4.74 -14.54 14.38
CA SER A 114 -4.91 -15.44 15.52
C SER A 114 -4.92 -16.89 15.03
N ILE A 115 -4.43 -17.80 15.88
CA ILE A 115 -4.51 -19.24 15.66
C ILE A 115 -5.55 -19.76 16.64
N TRP A 116 -6.52 -20.53 16.14
CA TRP A 116 -7.42 -21.28 16.99
C TRP A 116 -7.07 -22.76 16.85
N GLU A 117 -6.82 -23.39 18.00
CA GLU A 117 -6.59 -24.83 18.06
C GLU A 117 -7.92 -25.54 17.79
N THR A 118 -7.96 -26.36 16.75
CA THR A 118 -9.01 -27.36 16.63
C THR A 118 -8.58 -28.54 17.48
N GLU A 119 -9.15 -28.62 18.69
CA GLU A 119 -9.01 -29.82 19.53
C GLU A 119 -9.37 -31.07 18.71
N GLY A 120 -8.46 -32.03 18.62
CA GLY A 120 -8.80 -33.40 18.22
C GLY A 120 -8.43 -33.90 16.82
N LEU A 121 -7.63 -33.19 16.01
CA LEU A 121 -7.12 -33.77 14.76
C LEU A 121 -5.59 -33.69 14.68
N SER A 122 -4.97 -34.88 14.63
CA SER A 122 -3.53 -35.19 14.60
C SER A 122 -2.75 -34.67 13.39
N SER A 123 -3.24 -33.62 12.71
CA SER A 123 -2.54 -32.91 11.65
C SER A 123 -2.31 -31.47 12.09
N ALA A 124 -1.09 -31.20 12.54
CA ALA A 124 -0.60 -29.92 13.06
C ALA A 124 -0.66 -28.79 12.02
N LYS A 125 -1.85 -28.24 11.77
CA LYS A 125 -2.03 -26.98 11.03
C LYS A 125 -3.28 -26.28 11.55
N GLY A 126 -3.14 -25.59 12.69
CA GLY A 126 -4.19 -24.74 13.23
C GLY A 126 -4.69 -23.77 12.16
N LYS A 127 -6.00 -23.56 12.09
CA LYS A 127 -6.58 -22.61 11.14
C LYS A 127 -6.20 -21.20 11.62
N LYS A 128 -5.61 -20.41 10.73
CA LYS A 128 -5.32 -18.99 10.99
C LYS A 128 -6.56 -18.17 10.67
N ILE A 129 -6.97 -17.31 11.60
CA ILE A 129 -8.02 -16.30 11.38
C ILE A 129 -7.32 -14.94 11.35
N SER A 130 -7.72 -14.09 10.41
CA SER A 130 -7.28 -12.70 10.37
C SER A 130 -8.40 -11.78 10.86
N HIS A 131 -8.10 -10.97 11.87
CA HIS A 131 -8.99 -9.93 12.37
C HIS A 131 -8.58 -8.58 11.78
N ALA A 132 -9.55 -7.78 11.36
CA ALA A 132 -9.32 -6.43 10.86
C ALA A 132 -9.90 -5.39 11.82
N PHE A 133 -9.10 -4.39 12.19
CA PHE A 133 -9.46 -3.32 13.11
C PHE A 133 -9.22 -1.95 12.48
N THR A 134 -10.02 -0.97 12.88
CA THR A 134 -9.77 0.44 12.53
C THR A 134 -8.68 1.03 13.40
N ILE A 135 -7.76 1.77 12.79
CA ILE A 135 -6.73 2.49 13.52
C ILE A 135 -7.20 3.93 13.72
N ALA A 136 -7.43 4.32 14.98
CA ALA A 136 -7.77 5.70 15.31
C ALA A 136 -6.53 6.62 15.30
N ASN A 137 -5.36 6.11 15.71
CA ASN A 137 -4.12 6.86 15.75
C ASN A 137 -2.92 5.97 15.33
N LYS A 138 -2.48 6.11 14.08
CA LYS A 138 -1.34 5.34 13.54
C LYS A 138 0.01 5.70 14.14
N GLN A 139 0.17 6.92 14.65
CA GLN A 139 1.41 7.34 15.32
C GLN A 139 1.53 6.65 16.67
N ALA A 140 0.44 6.56 17.43
CA ALA A 140 0.41 5.82 18.70
C ALA A 140 0.60 4.31 18.48
N LEU A 141 0.01 3.75 17.43
CA LEU A 141 0.15 2.32 17.10
C LEU A 141 1.60 1.94 16.75
N THR A 142 2.24 2.69 15.86
CA THR A 142 3.58 2.36 15.35
C THR A 142 4.72 2.94 16.20
N GLY A 143 4.43 3.93 17.03
CA GLY A 143 5.45 4.74 17.70
C GLY A 143 6.23 5.68 16.76
N LEU A 144 5.89 5.70 15.46
CA LEU A 144 6.58 6.48 14.44
C LEU A 144 5.84 7.78 14.15
N LYS A 145 6.61 8.84 13.86
CA LYS A 145 6.07 10.11 13.35
C LYS A 145 5.98 10.05 11.83
N PHE A 146 4.78 10.25 11.29
CA PHE A 146 4.58 10.36 9.84
C PHE A 146 4.69 11.81 9.39
N CYS A 147 5.24 12.03 8.20
CA CYS A 147 5.23 13.35 7.56
C CYS A 147 3.78 13.76 7.23
N PRO A 148 3.33 14.96 7.63
CA PRO A 148 1.95 15.41 7.42
C PRO A 148 1.62 15.66 5.94
N HIS A 149 2.61 15.98 5.10
CA HIS A 149 2.38 16.30 3.70
C HIS A 149 2.24 15.06 2.82
N CYS A 150 3.13 14.06 2.96
CA CYS A 150 3.08 12.86 2.12
C CYS A 150 2.39 11.66 2.78
N ASN A 151 2.20 11.66 4.10
CA ASN A 151 1.73 10.52 4.92
C ASN A 151 2.43 9.18 4.63
N SER A 152 3.57 9.22 3.95
CA SER A 152 4.25 8.04 3.41
C SER A 152 5.57 7.80 4.11
N LYS A 153 6.33 8.86 4.40
CA LYS A 153 7.58 8.76 5.16
C LYS A 153 7.29 8.76 6.66
N ALA A 154 7.85 7.76 7.34
CA ALA A 154 7.82 7.61 8.79
C ALA A 154 9.23 7.84 9.37
N PHE A 155 9.29 8.37 10.58
CA PHE A 155 10.49 8.69 11.32
C PHE A 155 10.36 8.15 12.74
N ASP A 156 11.44 7.58 13.29
CA ASP A 156 11.47 7.16 14.68
C ASP A 156 11.81 8.36 15.57
N PRO A 157 10.92 8.80 16.48
CA PRO A 157 11.20 9.88 17.41
C PRO A 157 12.39 9.61 18.35
N LYS A 158 12.80 8.34 18.50
CA LYS A 158 13.94 7.93 19.33
C LYS A 158 15.28 8.02 18.61
N ASP A 159 15.29 8.26 17.29
CA ASP A 159 16.54 8.40 16.53
C ASP A 159 17.27 9.69 16.93
N LYS A 160 18.60 9.60 17.12
CA LYS A 160 19.47 10.76 17.39
C LYS A 160 19.38 11.84 16.32
N ASN A 161 19.15 11.44 15.06
CA ASN A 161 19.04 12.33 13.92
C ASN A 161 17.59 12.73 13.60
N TYR A 162 16.62 12.32 14.42
CA TYR A 162 15.19 12.54 14.17
C TYR A 162 14.87 13.99 13.77
N SER A 163 15.28 14.98 14.58
CA SER A 163 14.94 16.39 14.35
C SER A 163 15.42 16.87 12.98
N ARG A 164 16.70 16.63 12.68
CA ARG A 164 17.34 17.04 11.42
C ARG A 164 16.67 16.40 10.22
N ASP A 165 16.46 15.08 10.27
CA ASP A 165 15.96 14.32 9.13
C ASP A 165 14.46 14.56 8.90
N TYR A 166 13.69 14.74 9.99
CA TYR A 166 12.28 15.10 9.93
C TYR A 166 12.07 16.50 9.34
N GLU A 167 12.81 17.51 9.81
CA GLU A 167 12.72 18.88 9.29
C GLU A 167 13.16 18.95 7.82
N LYS A 168 14.31 18.37 7.49
CA LYS A 168 14.84 18.32 6.12
C LYS A 168 13.85 17.67 5.16
N HIS A 169 13.20 16.59 5.59
CA HIS A 169 12.16 15.96 4.78
C HIS A 169 10.93 16.85 4.67
N THR A 170 10.42 17.40 5.79
CA THR A 170 9.18 18.17 5.82
C THR A 170 9.25 19.38 4.89
N ILE A 171 10.32 20.18 4.97
CA ILE A 171 10.56 21.32 4.09
C ILE A 171 10.61 20.89 2.62
N LYS A 172 11.36 19.82 2.33
CA LYS A 172 11.45 19.29 0.95
C LYS A 172 10.10 18.76 0.46
N CYS A 173 9.31 18.14 1.34
CA CYS A 173 8.05 17.52 1.02
C CYS A 173 6.97 18.57 0.76
N GLU A 174 6.92 19.62 1.59
CA GLU A 174 6.08 20.80 1.42
C GLU A 174 6.33 21.49 0.08
N ASN A 175 7.61 21.73 -0.27
CA ASN A 175 8.00 22.29 -1.56
C ASN A 175 7.61 21.42 -2.77
N ASN A 176 7.32 20.13 -2.55
CA ASN A 176 6.86 19.21 -3.59
C ASN A 176 5.36 18.91 -3.47
N GLU A 177 4.59 19.70 -2.71
CA GLU A 177 3.15 19.50 -2.48
C GLU A 177 2.81 18.11 -1.92
N GLY A 178 3.69 17.52 -1.11
CA GLY A 178 3.51 16.16 -0.59
C GLY A 178 3.72 15.04 -1.62
N LYS A 179 3.99 15.39 -2.89
CA LYS A 179 4.26 14.43 -3.96
C LYS A 179 5.71 13.98 -3.90
N ILE A 180 5.92 12.67 -4.06
CA ILE A 180 7.27 12.11 -4.17
C ILE A 180 7.78 12.38 -5.58
N VAL A 181 8.48 13.51 -5.78
CA VAL A 181 9.12 13.82 -7.06
C VAL A 181 10.38 12.97 -7.20
N LYS A 182 10.26 11.80 -7.83
CA LYS A 182 11.42 11.06 -8.35
C LYS A 182 11.89 11.76 -9.62
N LYS A 183 12.85 12.69 -9.49
CA LYS A 183 13.54 13.23 -10.66
C LYS A 183 14.41 12.11 -11.25
N VAL A 184 13.93 11.47 -12.31
CA VAL A 184 14.77 10.59 -13.13
C VAL A 184 15.76 11.50 -13.84
N LYS A 185 17.02 11.49 -13.39
CA LYS A 185 18.10 12.10 -14.16
C LYS A 185 18.49 11.09 -15.23
N LEU A 186 18.05 11.33 -16.45
CA LEU A 186 18.59 10.65 -17.61
C LEU A 186 19.99 11.20 -17.85
N ASP A 187 20.95 10.31 -18.16
CA ASP A 187 22.26 10.75 -18.63
C ASP A 187 22.06 11.59 -19.90
N TYR A 188 22.78 12.70 -20.02
CA TYR A 188 22.72 13.59 -21.19
C TYR A 188 23.10 12.86 -22.49
N ILE A 189 23.90 11.81 -22.37
CA ILE A 189 24.33 10.98 -23.48
C ILE A 189 23.34 9.81 -23.61
N GLN A 190 22.69 9.71 -24.77
CA GLN A 190 21.96 8.50 -25.15
C GLN A 190 22.96 7.34 -25.23
N LYS A 191 23.02 6.53 -24.16
CA LYS A 191 23.81 5.30 -24.15
C LYS A 191 22.97 4.23 -24.86
N PRO A 192 23.48 3.58 -25.92
CA PRO A 192 22.82 2.42 -26.49
C PRO A 192 22.55 1.40 -25.39
N PHE A 193 21.29 1.07 -25.12
CA PHE A 193 20.94 0.07 -24.11
C PHE A 193 21.18 -1.33 -24.68
N VAL A 194 22.45 -1.71 -24.67
CA VAL A 194 22.90 -2.99 -25.19
C VAL A 194 23.39 -3.82 -24.02
N THR A 195 22.48 -4.57 -23.39
CA THR A 195 22.73 -5.32 -22.15
C THR A 195 23.97 -6.20 -22.22
N HIS A 196 24.21 -6.86 -23.37
CA HIS A 196 25.36 -7.74 -23.58
C HIS A 196 26.71 -6.99 -23.61
N ILE A 197 26.74 -5.72 -24.04
CA ILE A 197 27.95 -4.88 -24.01
C ILE A 197 28.12 -4.26 -22.61
N MET A 198 27.02 -3.79 -22.00
CA MET A 198 27.06 -3.18 -20.67
C MET A 198 27.46 -4.13 -19.54
N GLN A 199 27.22 -5.44 -19.70
CA GLN A 199 27.65 -6.47 -18.75
C GLN A 199 29.12 -6.91 -18.95
N ASN A 200 29.78 -6.48 -20.02
CA ASN A 200 31.18 -6.81 -20.26
C ASN A 200 32.09 -6.05 -19.29
N LYS A 201 32.85 -6.78 -18.46
CA LYS A 201 33.74 -6.19 -17.45
C LYS A 201 34.78 -5.23 -18.04
N THR A 202 35.30 -5.53 -19.23
CA THR A 202 36.27 -4.68 -19.94
C THR A 202 35.61 -3.38 -20.40
N TYR A 203 34.40 -3.46 -20.94
CA TYR A 203 33.64 -2.27 -21.34
C TYR A 203 33.29 -1.39 -20.14
N GLN A 204 32.88 -1.99 -19.01
CA GLN A 204 32.62 -1.24 -17.76
C GLN A 204 33.87 -0.49 -17.26
N TYR A 205 35.02 -1.15 -17.29
CA TYR A 205 36.30 -0.51 -16.92
C TYR A 205 36.64 0.66 -17.86
N LEU A 206 36.52 0.49 -19.16
CA LEU A 206 36.81 1.55 -20.14
C LEU A 206 35.81 2.71 -20.03
N LEU A 207 34.52 2.42 -19.81
CA LEU A 207 33.48 3.42 -19.58
C LEU A 207 33.75 4.27 -18.33
N ALA A 208 34.13 3.64 -17.21
CA ALA A 208 34.45 4.33 -15.97
C ALA A 208 35.67 5.27 -16.10
N ASN A 209 36.56 4.99 -17.04
CA ASN A 209 37.77 5.77 -17.28
C ASN A 209 37.69 6.68 -18.52
N GLY A 210 36.53 6.81 -19.17
CA GLY A 210 36.37 7.63 -20.38
C GLY A 210 37.13 7.11 -21.62
N ARG A 211 37.54 5.83 -21.61
CA ARG A 211 38.37 5.19 -22.65
C ARG A 211 37.56 4.29 -23.59
N GLN A 212 36.30 4.66 -23.84
CA GLN A 212 35.36 3.83 -24.64
C GLN A 212 35.86 3.56 -26.07
N HIS A 213 36.62 4.48 -26.65
CA HIS A 213 37.21 4.37 -27.99
C HIS A 213 38.21 3.20 -28.12
N GLU A 214 38.72 2.68 -27.00
CA GLU A 214 39.64 1.54 -26.97
C GLU A 214 38.90 0.19 -26.95
N PHE A 215 37.59 0.20 -26.73
CA PHE A 215 36.83 -1.03 -26.71
C PHE A 215 36.75 -1.58 -28.13
N LYS A 216 37.57 -2.61 -28.40
CA LYS A 216 37.48 -3.39 -29.62
C LYS A 216 36.38 -4.41 -29.46
N PRO A 217 35.29 -4.27 -30.22
CA PRO A 217 34.20 -5.20 -30.11
C PRO A 217 34.62 -6.57 -30.66
N THR A 218 34.20 -7.62 -29.98
CA THR A 218 34.46 -9.01 -30.40
C THR A 218 33.77 -9.22 -31.75
N GLN A 219 34.38 -9.96 -32.67
CA GLN A 219 34.06 -10.09 -34.11
C GLN A 219 32.58 -10.36 -34.55
N TYR A 220 31.60 -10.36 -33.65
CA TYR A 220 30.22 -10.78 -33.88
C TYR A 220 29.17 -9.79 -33.35
N PHE A 221 29.27 -8.51 -33.68
CA PHE A 221 28.22 -7.53 -33.37
C PHE A 221 27.83 -6.78 -34.64
N ILE A 222 26.52 -6.59 -34.81
CA ILE A 222 25.95 -5.86 -35.94
C ILE A 222 26.00 -4.37 -35.57
N THR A 223 26.72 -3.56 -36.33
CA THR A 223 26.62 -2.11 -36.25
C THR A 223 25.37 -1.66 -37.00
N TYR A 224 24.44 -1.03 -36.31
CA TYR A 224 23.32 -0.34 -36.95
C TYR A 224 23.78 1.08 -37.26
N ASP A 225 23.84 1.43 -38.54
CA ASP A 225 23.98 2.81 -38.95
C ASP A 225 22.61 3.49 -38.83
N LEU A 226 22.52 4.51 -37.97
CA LEU A 226 21.30 5.28 -37.79
C LEU A 226 21.47 6.58 -38.56
N GLU A 227 21.09 6.55 -39.85
CA GLU A 227 20.93 7.78 -40.63
C GLU A 227 19.79 8.61 -40.01
N THR A 228 20.01 9.92 -39.85
CA THR A 228 19.05 10.89 -39.29
C THR A 228 18.52 11.81 -40.36
#